data_AF-A0A536BU58-F1
#
_entry.id   AF-A0A536BU58-F1
#
_cell.length_a   1.000
_cell.length_b   1.000
_cell.length_c   1.000
_cell.angle_alpha   90.00
_cell.angle_beta   90.00
_cell.angle_gamma   90.00
#
_symmetry.space_group_name_H-M   'P 1'
#
loop_
_entity.id
_entity.type
_entity.pdbx_description
1 polymer ?
#
loop_
_entity_poly.entity_id
_entity_poly.type
_entity_poly.pdbx_seq_one_letter_code
_entity_poly.pdbx_strand_id
1 'polypeptide(L)'
;AEIAEEARALRDGTNPKDVKQRLAERLVNQFHPGAAPDDYRHEGGAFRNAGPQELSIAPGERTVAQLFVEAGLASSKSDARRLAGQRGISINDQPVSSTEEKVTPQDGWILRRGSHRVV
;
A
#
# COMPACT_ATOMS: atom_id res chain seq x y z
N ALA A 1 -34.96 5.02 12.05
CA ALA A 1 -34.87 3.57 11.83
C ALA A 1 -33.50 3.18 11.28
N GLU A 2 -33.06 3.78 10.17
CA GLU A 2 -31.83 3.39 9.45
C GLU A 2 -30.51 3.55 10.24
N ILE A 3 -30.34 4.61 11.05
CA ILE A 3 -29.14 4.76 11.90
C ILE A 3 -29.07 3.64 12.96
N ALA A 4 -30.22 3.17 13.46
CA ALA A 4 -30.28 2.08 14.42
C ALA A 4 -29.90 0.73 13.80
N GLU A 5 -30.19 0.56 12.50
CA GLU A 5 -29.79 -0.61 11.71
C GLU A 5 -28.28 -0.64 11.48
N GLU A 6 -27.68 0.48 11.07
CA GLU A 6 -26.22 0.59 10.92
C GLU A 6 -25.48 0.37 12.26
N ALA A 7 -26.03 0.92 13.35
CA ALA A 7 -25.49 0.68 14.69
C ALA A 7 -25.57 -0.80 15.10
N ARG A 8 -26.61 -1.52 14.66
CA ARG A 8 -26.75 -2.96 14.87
C ARG A 8 -25.75 -3.73 14.02
N ALA A 9 -25.62 -3.40 12.74
CA ALA A 9 -24.66 -4.04 11.83
C ALA A 9 -23.22 -3.98 12.37
N LEU A 10 -22.84 -2.85 12.97
CA LEU A 10 -21.54 -2.70 13.65
C LEU A 10 -21.39 -3.62 14.87
N ARG A 11 -22.43 -3.76 15.70
CA ARG A 11 -22.41 -4.68 16.85
C ARG A 11 -22.34 -6.14 16.41
N ASP A 12 -22.97 -6.46 15.29
CA ASP A 12 -23.02 -7.82 14.72
C ASP A 12 -21.73 -8.16 13.93
N GLY A 13 -20.72 -7.27 13.92
CA GLY A 13 -19.39 -7.53 13.35
C GLY A 13 -19.25 -7.21 11.86
N THR A 14 -20.22 -6.50 11.26
CA THR A 14 -20.07 -6.01 9.89
C THR A 14 -18.85 -5.11 9.78
N ASN A 15 -18.13 -5.20 8.66
CA ASN A 15 -16.96 -4.34 8.42
C ASN A 15 -17.37 -2.87 8.55
N PRO A 16 -16.75 -2.10 9.48
CA PRO A 16 -17.10 -0.70 9.67
C PRO A 16 -16.93 0.18 8.42
N LYS A 17 -16.10 -0.26 7.46
CA LYS A 17 -15.99 0.40 6.14
C LYS A 17 -17.32 0.39 5.39
N ASP A 18 -17.99 -0.75 5.34
CA ASP A 18 -19.22 -0.91 4.56
C ASP A 18 -20.36 -0.09 5.16
N VAL A 19 -20.44 -0.05 6.48
CA VAL A 19 -21.40 0.79 7.23
C VAL A 19 -21.15 2.27 6.92
N LYS A 20 -19.89 2.72 6.93
CA LYS A 20 -19.52 4.10 6.58
C LYS A 20 -19.84 4.43 5.12
N GLN A 21 -19.61 3.48 4.22
CA GLN A 21 -19.92 3.62 2.79
C GLN A 21 -21.43 3.86 2.58
N ARG A 22 -22.29 3.02 3.17
CA ARG A 22 -23.75 3.15 3.09
C ARG A 22 -24.25 4.47 3.69
N LEU A 23 -23.68 4.89 4.82
CA LEU A 23 -24.01 6.19 5.42
C LEU A 23 -23.62 7.35 4.48
N ALA A 24 -22.43 7.31 3.89
CA ALA A 24 -21.97 8.32 2.95
C ALA A 24 -22.86 8.39 1.70
N GLU A 25 -23.24 7.25 1.12
CA GLU A 25 -24.17 7.17 -0.01
C GLU A 25 -25.51 7.85 0.29
N ARG A 26 -26.07 7.62 1.47
CA ARG A 26 -27.33 8.26 1.88
C ARG A 26 -27.19 9.77 2.02
N LEU A 27 -26.11 10.25 2.63
CA LEU A 27 -25.84 11.68 2.75
C LEU A 27 -25.70 12.34 1.37
N VAL A 28 -24.96 11.72 0.45
CA VAL A 28 -24.81 12.26 -0.90
C VAL A 28 -26.16 12.27 -1.63
N ASN A 29 -26.93 11.19 -1.58
CA ASN A 29 -28.25 11.14 -2.22
C ASN A 29 -29.22 12.18 -1.66
N GLN A 30 -29.13 12.49 -0.36
CA GLN A 30 -29.99 13.49 0.28
C GLN A 30 -29.72 14.91 -0.23
N PHE A 31 -28.46 15.27 -0.45
CA PHE A 31 -28.07 16.63 -0.86
C PHE A 31 -27.79 16.77 -2.37
N HIS A 32 -27.58 15.65 -3.06
CA HIS A 32 -27.26 15.57 -4.48
C HIS A 32 -28.00 14.38 -5.13
N PRO A 33 -29.34 14.47 -5.34
CA PRO A 33 -30.19 13.37 -5.79
C PRO A 33 -29.98 12.87 -7.23
N GLY A 34 -28.85 13.22 -7.86
CA GLY A 34 -28.42 12.73 -9.16
C GLY A 34 -26.92 12.49 -9.27
N ALA A 35 -26.19 12.53 -8.15
CA ALA A 35 -24.76 12.22 -8.14
C ALA A 35 -24.55 10.74 -8.50
N ALA A 36 -23.70 10.48 -9.50
CA ALA A 36 -23.33 9.12 -9.82
C ALA A 36 -22.46 8.57 -8.68
N PRO A 37 -22.58 7.28 -8.32
CA PRO A 37 -21.73 6.72 -7.29
C PRO A 37 -20.23 6.95 -7.51
N ASP A 38 -19.78 6.94 -8.75
CA ASP A 38 -18.37 7.19 -9.08
C ASP A 38 -17.88 8.61 -8.74
N ASP A 39 -18.79 9.59 -8.63
CA ASP A 39 -18.47 10.98 -8.32
C ASP A 39 -18.02 11.17 -6.86
N TYR A 40 -18.48 10.31 -5.95
CA TYR A 40 -18.27 10.46 -4.50
C TYR A 40 -17.74 9.19 -3.81
N ARG A 41 -17.92 8.02 -4.43
CA ARG A 41 -17.26 6.79 -3.97
C ARG A 41 -15.78 6.78 -4.32
N HIS A 42 -15.25 7.83 -4.98
CA HIS A 42 -13.85 7.92 -5.37
C HIS A 42 -13.01 7.32 -4.26
N GLU A 43 -12.42 6.17 -4.60
CA GLU A 43 -11.97 5.15 -3.66
C GLU A 43 -11.36 5.82 -2.44
N GLY A 44 -12.07 5.72 -1.31
CA GLY A 44 -11.65 6.36 -0.07
C GLY A 44 -10.19 6.05 0.22
N GLY A 45 -9.34 7.03 -0.03
CA GLY A 45 -7.90 6.93 0.08
C GLY A 45 -7.26 6.26 -1.12
N ALA A 46 -6.40 7.01 -1.79
CA ALA A 46 -5.38 6.53 -2.72
C ALA A 46 -4.35 5.60 -2.08
N PHE A 47 -4.77 4.58 -1.34
CA PHE A 47 -4.10 3.28 -1.37
C PHE A 47 -4.54 2.56 -2.64
N ARG A 48 -4.35 3.23 -3.78
CA ARG A 48 -4.18 2.48 -5.01
C ARG A 48 -3.07 1.49 -4.66
N ASN A 49 -3.34 0.21 -4.84
CA ASN A 49 -2.29 -0.70 -5.28
C ASN A 49 -1.79 -0.08 -6.60
N ALA A 50 -0.97 0.97 -6.51
CA ALA A 50 -0.15 1.36 -7.63
C ALA A 50 0.61 0.06 -7.91
N GLY A 51 0.33 -0.55 -9.05
CA GLY A 51 1.08 -1.72 -9.48
C GLY A 51 2.59 -1.43 -9.39
N PRO A 52 3.44 -2.47 -9.45
CA PRO A 52 4.88 -2.29 -9.42
C PRO A 52 5.29 -1.13 -10.33
N GLN A 53 5.95 -0.12 -9.77
CA GLN A 53 6.47 0.97 -10.57
C GLN A 53 7.73 0.46 -11.28
N GLU A 54 7.70 0.31 -12.59
CA GLU A 54 8.90 -0.09 -13.32
C GLU A 54 10.01 0.96 -13.14
N LEU A 55 11.19 0.50 -12.71
CA LEU A 55 12.38 1.32 -12.53
C LEU A 55 13.58 0.64 -13.17
N SER A 56 14.28 1.38 -14.03
CA SER A 56 15.58 0.94 -14.55
C SER A 56 16.68 1.30 -13.56
N ILE A 57 17.32 0.30 -12.97
CA ILE A 57 18.49 0.49 -12.13
C ILE A 57 19.73 0.08 -12.91
N ALA A 58 20.82 0.86 -12.81
CA ALA A 58 22.07 0.53 -13.48
C ALA A 58 22.53 -0.90 -13.11
N PRO A 59 23.18 -1.64 -14.01
CA PRO A 59 23.77 -2.94 -13.68
C PRO A 59 25.01 -2.77 -12.79
N GLY A 60 25.24 -3.72 -11.87
CA GLY A 60 26.45 -3.74 -11.03
C GLY A 60 26.21 -4.28 -9.61
N GLU A 61 27.27 -4.77 -8.98
CA GLU A 61 27.21 -5.28 -7.61
C GLU A 61 26.98 -4.13 -6.61
N ARG A 62 25.98 -4.26 -5.74
CA ARG A 62 25.74 -3.34 -4.62
C ARG A 62 25.14 -4.07 -3.43
N THR A 63 25.13 -3.42 -2.28
CA THR A 63 24.43 -4.01 -1.13
C THR A 63 22.91 -3.88 -1.29
N VAL A 64 22.15 -4.79 -0.68
CA VAL A 64 20.68 -4.68 -0.66
C VAL A 64 20.24 -3.33 -0.07
N ALA A 65 20.95 -2.79 0.93
CA ALA A 65 20.69 -1.44 1.44
C ALA A 65 20.81 -0.35 0.36
N GLN A 66 21.81 -0.43 -0.52
CA GLN A 66 21.98 0.50 -1.64
C GLN A 66 20.86 0.36 -2.66
N LEU A 67 20.51 -0.89 -3.00
CA LEU A 67 19.44 -1.18 -3.94
C LEU A 67 18.10 -0.55 -3.52
N PHE A 68 17.72 -0.68 -2.24
CA PHE A 68 16.47 -0.09 -1.74
C PHE A 68 16.50 1.45 -1.68
N VAL A 69 17.66 2.07 -1.53
CA VAL A 69 17.81 3.53 -1.59
C VAL A 69 17.73 4.03 -3.04
N GLU A 70 18.42 3.36 -3.97
CA GLU A 70 18.35 3.65 -5.40
C GLU A 70 16.93 3.47 -5.95
N ALA A 71 16.20 2.46 -5.45
CA ALA A 71 14.80 2.23 -5.79
C ALA A 71 13.81 3.25 -5.17
N GLY A 72 14.28 4.23 -4.39
CA GLY A 72 13.43 5.21 -3.70
C GLY A 72 12.52 4.59 -2.62
N LEU A 73 12.76 3.32 -2.26
CA LEU A 73 12.01 2.59 -1.26
C LEU A 73 12.50 2.88 0.17
N ALA A 74 13.77 3.27 0.35
CA ALA A 74 14.33 3.69 1.64
C ALA A 74 14.97 5.08 1.52
N SER A 75 14.87 5.90 2.57
CA SER A 75 15.48 7.25 2.57
C SER A 75 17.00 7.23 2.79
N SER A 76 17.52 6.13 3.36
CA SER A 76 18.95 5.94 3.63
C SER A 76 19.27 4.46 3.85
N LYS A 77 20.56 4.11 3.85
CA LYS A 77 21.02 2.74 4.17
C LYS A 77 20.62 2.30 5.58
N SER A 78 20.66 3.23 6.54
CA SER A 78 20.22 2.96 7.93
C SER A 78 18.70 2.74 8.01
N ASP A 79 17.92 3.45 7.20
CA ASP A 79 16.48 3.21 7.08
C ASP A 79 16.19 1.83 6.47
N ALA A 80 16.92 1.44 5.42
CA ALA A 80 16.81 0.10 4.83
C ALA A 80 17.12 -1.02 5.84
N ARG A 81 18.19 -0.89 6.65
CA ARG A 81 18.51 -1.81 7.76
C ARG A 81 17.37 -1.93 8.78
N ARG A 82 16.84 -0.79 9.21
CA ARG A 82 15.74 -0.72 10.16
C ARG A 82 14.50 -1.41 9.60
N LEU A 83 14.17 -1.17 8.33
CA LEU A 83 13.04 -1.81 7.64
C LEU A 83 13.25 -3.33 7.49
N ALA A 84 14.46 -3.79 7.15
CA ALA A 84 14.77 -5.22 7.08
C ALA A 84 14.58 -5.91 8.43
N GLY A 85 15.10 -5.30 9.51
CA GLY A 85 14.92 -5.82 10.88
C GLY A 85 13.46 -5.92 11.33
N GLN A 86 12.57 -5.09 10.75
CA GLN A 86 11.13 -5.11 10.99
C GLN A 86 10.36 -5.99 9.98
N ARG A 87 11.04 -6.71 9.08
CA ARG A 87 10.43 -7.44 7.95
C ARG A 87 9.56 -6.55 7.05
N GLY A 88 9.90 -5.27 6.97
CA GLY A 88 9.18 -4.24 6.22
C GLY A 88 9.63 -4.11 4.76
N ILE A 89 10.66 -4.83 4.33
CA ILE A 89 11.13 -4.89 2.95
C ILE A 89 11.32 -6.33 2.45
N SER A 90 11.06 -6.57 1.17
CA SER A 90 11.19 -7.88 0.52
C SER A 90 11.66 -7.75 -0.94
N ILE A 91 12.35 -8.78 -1.43
CA ILE A 91 12.75 -8.97 -2.83
C ILE A 91 12.05 -10.24 -3.32
N ASN A 92 11.32 -10.20 -4.43
CA ASN A 92 10.60 -11.35 -5.00
C ASN A 92 9.75 -12.10 -3.95
N ASP A 93 9.01 -11.34 -3.15
CA ASP A 93 8.18 -11.80 -2.03
C ASP A 93 8.94 -12.49 -0.88
N GLN A 94 10.28 -12.50 -0.90
CA GLN A 94 11.12 -12.98 0.20
C GLN A 94 11.58 -11.81 1.08
N PRO A 95 11.33 -11.86 2.40
CA PRO A 95 11.76 -10.81 3.32
C PRO A 95 13.28 -10.74 3.39
N VAL A 96 13.83 -9.53 3.34
CA VAL A 96 15.28 -9.31 3.43
C VAL A 96 15.76 -9.54 4.85
N SER A 97 16.70 -10.47 5.04
CA SER A 97 17.32 -10.77 6.34
C SER A 97 18.66 -10.05 6.53
N SER A 98 19.44 -9.87 5.46
CA SER A 98 20.72 -9.16 5.46
C SER A 98 20.72 -8.05 4.43
N THR A 99 21.00 -6.83 4.88
CA THR A 99 21.05 -5.66 3.98
C THR A 99 22.47 -5.36 3.48
N GLU A 100 23.48 -6.01 4.05
CA GLU A 100 24.89 -5.90 3.65
C GLU A 100 25.26 -6.97 2.61
N GLU A 101 24.35 -7.91 2.33
CA GLU A 101 24.51 -8.87 1.24
C GLU A 101 24.66 -8.13 -0.09
N LYS A 102 25.65 -8.57 -0.87
CA LYS A 102 25.92 -8.01 -2.18
C LYS A 102 25.06 -8.72 -3.22
N VAL A 103 24.32 -7.94 -3.99
CA VAL A 103 23.41 -8.41 -5.02
C VAL A 103 23.69 -7.69 -6.33
N THR A 104 23.47 -8.41 -7.43
CA THR A 104 23.42 -7.82 -8.76
C THR A 104 21.97 -7.87 -9.22
N PRO A 105 21.26 -6.73 -9.29
CA PRO A 105 19.87 -6.70 -9.72
C PRO A 105 19.74 -7.24 -11.15
N GLN A 106 18.69 -8.04 -11.36
CA GLN A 106 18.34 -8.63 -12.65
C GLN A 106 16.96 -8.15 -13.07
N ASP A 107 16.68 -8.24 -14.38
CA ASP A 107 15.37 -7.89 -14.92
C ASP A 107 14.26 -8.76 -14.30
N GLY A 108 13.12 -8.13 -13.99
CA GLY A 108 11.97 -8.79 -13.39
C GLY A 108 12.01 -8.93 -11.86
N TRP A 109 13.01 -8.35 -11.19
CA TRP A 109 13.00 -8.27 -9.73
C TRP A 109 11.88 -7.35 -9.23
N ILE A 110 11.17 -7.82 -8.20
CA ILE A 110 10.12 -7.06 -7.52
C ILE A 110 10.63 -6.67 -6.14
N LEU A 111 10.82 -5.38 -5.92
CA LEU A 111 11.18 -4.80 -4.64
C LEU A 111 9.94 -4.24 -3.97
N ARG A 112 9.73 -4.57 -2.69
CA ARG A 112 8.56 -4.12 -1.95
C ARG A 112 8.93 -3.55 -0.59
N ARG A 113 8.29 -2.45 -0.24
CA ARG A 113 8.25 -1.86 1.11
C ARG A 113 6.82 -1.87 1.62
N GLY A 114 6.54 -2.74 2.59
CA GLY A 114 5.20 -2.92 3.15
C GLY A 114 4.16 -3.27 2.07
N SER A 115 2.89 -2.95 2.32
CA SER A 115 1.77 -3.29 1.43
C SER A 115 1.53 -2.33 0.26
N HIS A 116 2.20 -1.16 0.24
CA HIS A 116 1.77 -0.04 -0.60
C HIS A 116 2.87 0.59 -1.47
N ARG A 117 4.12 0.13 -1.37
CA ARG A 117 5.22 0.62 -2.20
C ARG A 117 5.92 -0.56 -2.85
N VAL A 118 5.74 -0.72 -4.16
CA VAL A 118 6.31 -1.80 -4.97
C VAL A 118 6.96 -1.18 -6.19
N VAL A 119 8.20 -1.59 -6.48
CA VAL A 119 9.03 -1.15 -7.60
C VAL A 119 9.63 -2.37 -8.25
#